data_AF-A0A7X6PA93-F1
#
_entry.id   AF-A0A7X6PA93-F1
#
_cell.length_a   1.000
_cell.length_b   1.000
_cell.length_c   1.000
_cell.angle_alpha   90.00
_cell.angle_beta   90.00
_cell.angle_gamma   90.00
#
_symmetry.space_group_name_H-M   'P 1'
#
loop_
_entity.id
_entity.type
_entity.pdbx_description
1 polymer ?
#
loop_
_entity_poly.entity_id
_entity_poly.type
_entity_poly.pdbx_seq_one_letter_code
_entity_poly.pdbx_strand_id
1 'polypeptide(L)'
;MVIEDAVTFIFTAVPYRASWRYQQRAYRYLYVDVGHIGQNVHLAAEAIQAGACMIGAFVDEAMNHCIGLDEKEEFVIYIAAVGKK
;
A
#
# COMPACT_ATOMS: atom_id res chain seq x y z
N MET A 1 3.33 -8.79 -14.70
CA MET A 1 3.78 -8.15 -13.42
C MET A 1 2.65 -7.76 -12.47
N VAL A 2 1.59 -7.04 -12.88
CA VAL A 2 0.32 -6.97 -12.07
C VAL A 2 -0.78 -7.83 -12.70
N ILE A 3 -0.96 -7.79 -14.02
CA ILE A 3 -2.01 -8.58 -14.72
C ILE A 3 -1.83 -10.11 -14.56
N GLU A 4 -0.61 -10.56 -14.27
CA GLU A 4 -0.26 -11.98 -14.13
C GLU A 4 0.03 -12.36 -12.68
N ASP A 5 -0.15 -11.43 -11.74
CA ASP A 5 -0.01 -11.77 -10.32
C ASP A 5 -1.19 -12.64 -9.86
N ALA A 6 -1.03 -13.29 -8.71
CA ALA A 6 -2.13 -14.05 -8.13
C ALA A 6 -3.05 -13.13 -7.31
N VAL A 7 -2.46 -12.13 -6.64
CA VAL A 7 -3.15 -11.17 -5.79
C VAL A 7 -2.43 -9.82 -5.83
N THR A 8 -3.18 -8.75 -6.03
CA THR A 8 -2.72 -7.38 -5.80
C THR A 8 -3.27 -6.84 -4.48
N PHE A 9 -2.39 -6.45 -3.57
CA PHE A 9 -2.74 -5.69 -2.37
C PHE A 9 -2.70 -4.19 -2.66
N ILE A 10 -3.75 -3.48 -2.27
CA ILE A 10 -3.82 -2.02 -2.33
C ILE A 10 -3.89 -1.52 -0.89
N PHE A 11 -2.85 -0.81 -0.47
CA PHE A 11 -2.78 -0.22 0.87
C PHE A 11 -3.29 1.20 0.84
N THR A 12 -4.21 1.49 1.75
CA THR A 12 -4.80 2.81 1.93
C THR A 12 -4.41 3.38 3.29
N ALA A 13 -4.40 4.71 3.38
CA ALA A 13 -4.12 5.43 4.60
C ALA A 13 -5.29 6.35 4.93
N VAL A 14 -5.83 6.26 6.15
CA VAL A 14 -6.76 7.23 6.72
C VAL A 14 -5.93 8.28 7.48
N PRO A 15 -5.68 9.48 6.93
CA PRO A 15 -4.67 10.39 7.46
C PRO A 15 -4.98 10.86 8.88
N TYR A 16 -6.27 11.01 9.19
CA TYR A 16 -6.72 11.41 10.52
C TYR A 16 -6.19 10.49 11.62
N ARG A 17 -6.09 9.18 11.38
CA ARG A 17 -5.61 8.19 12.37
C ARG A 17 -4.19 8.46 12.86
N ALA A 18 -3.37 9.14 12.05
CA ALA A 18 -2.02 9.56 12.43
C ALA A 18 -1.93 11.07 12.73
N SER A 19 -2.65 11.91 11.97
CA SER A 19 -2.53 13.38 12.04
C SER A 19 -3.09 13.97 13.32
N TRP A 20 -4.13 13.36 13.93
CA TRP A 20 -4.66 13.84 15.22
C TRP A 20 -3.57 13.89 16.30
N ARG A 21 -2.62 12.95 16.27
CA ARG A 21 -1.53 12.84 17.26
C ARG A 21 -0.24 13.49 16.79
N TYR A 22 0.14 13.27 15.53
CA TYR A 22 1.48 13.62 15.03
C TYR A 22 1.49 14.85 14.12
N GLN A 23 0.33 15.48 13.88
CA GLN A 23 0.18 16.69 13.08
C GLN A 23 0.86 16.52 11.72
N GLN A 24 1.64 17.49 11.27
CA GLN A 24 2.36 17.46 9.99
C GLN A 24 3.34 16.28 9.86
N ARG A 25 3.83 15.74 10.98
CA ARG A 25 4.77 14.60 10.97
C ARG A 25 4.08 13.28 10.63
N ALA A 26 2.75 13.22 10.73
CA ALA A 26 1.95 12.06 10.39
C ALA A 26 2.22 11.56 8.97
N TYR A 27 2.38 12.47 8.00
CA TYR A 27 2.65 12.09 6.61
C TYR A 27 3.85 11.17 6.48
N ARG A 28 4.94 11.48 7.20
CA ARG A 28 6.14 10.62 7.23
C ARG A 28 5.85 9.26 7.84
N TYR A 29 5.06 9.21 8.92
CA TYR A 29 4.75 7.97 9.60
C TYR A 29 3.85 7.06 8.78
N LEU A 30 2.90 7.60 8.01
CA LEU A 30 2.08 6.79 7.09
C LEU A 30 2.96 5.98 6.12
N TYR A 31 3.99 6.59 5.53
CA TYR A 31 4.92 5.88 4.64
C TYR A 31 5.85 4.90 5.36
N VAL A 32 6.26 5.21 6.59
CA VAL A 32 7.04 4.27 7.40
C VAL A 32 6.20 3.04 7.76
N ASP A 33 4.95 3.25 8.17
CA ASP A 33 4.02 2.19 8.55
C ASP A 33 3.73 1.28 7.35
N VAL A 34 3.40 1.84 6.19
CA VAL A 34 3.15 1.01 5.00
C VAL A 34 4.42 0.33 4.48
N GLY A 35 5.59 0.94 4.68
CA GLY A 35 6.88 0.29 4.39
C GLY A 35 7.11 -0.95 5.25
N HIS A 36 6.78 -0.89 6.54
CA HIS A 36 6.85 -2.05 7.45
C HIS A 36 5.87 -3.15 7.01
N ILE A 37 4.66 -2.77 6.61
CA ILE A 37 3.67 -3.72 6.06
C ILE A 37 4.21 -4.36 4.77
N GLY A 38 4.79 -3.58 3.87
CA GLY A 38 5.40 -4.07 2.62
C GLY A 38 6.50 -5.10 2.86
N GLN A 39 7.37 -4.85 3.85
CA GLN A 39 8.39 -5.83 4.24
C GLN A 39 7.76 -7.13 4.76
N ASN A 40 6.69 -7.04 5.55
CA ASN A 40 5.98 -8.24 6.01
C ASN A 40 5.34 -9.01 4.85
N VAL A 41 4.82 -8.33 3.82
CA VAL A 41 4.32 -8.99 2.60
C VAL A 41 5.44 -9.76 1.90
N HIS A 42 6.62 -9.16 1.74
CA HIS A 42 7.78 -9.85 1.17
C HIS A 42 8.17 -11.10 1.97
N LEU A 43 8.25 -11.00 3.30
CA LEU A 43 8.61 -12.13 4.16
C LEU A 43 7.54 -13.23 4.14
N ALA A 44 6.27 -12.86 4.13
CA ALA A 44 5.16 -13.81 4.04
C ALA A 44 5.13 -14.52 2.68
N ALA A 45 5.35 -13.79 1.58
CA ALA A 45 5.46 -14.36 0.25
C ALA A 45 6.63 -15.34 0.16
N GLU A 46 7.80 -14.96 0.69
CA GLU A 46 8.98 -15.82 0.71
C GLU A 46 8.71 -17.13 1.47
N ALA A 47 8.03 -17.07 2.62
CA ALA A 47 7.72 -18.23 3.45
C ALA A 47 6.87 -19.28 2.72
N ILE A 48 6.08 -18.88 1.71
CA ILE A 48 5.26 -19.78 0.88
C ILE A 48 5.86 -20.01 -0.52
N GLN A 49 7.13 -19.68 -0.72
CA GLN A 49 7.84 -19.78 -2.00
C GLN A 49 7.20 -18.96 -3.14
N ALA A 50 6.53 -17.86 -2.79
CA ALA A 50 5.97 -16.87 -3.72
C ALA A 50 6.90 -15.66 -3.88
N GLY A 51 6.66 -14.86 -4.93
CA GLY A 51 7.31 -13.57 -5.16
C GLY A 51 6.37 -12.43 -4.80
N ALA A 52 6.95 -11.33 -4.33
CA ALA A 52 6.22 -10.08 -4.10
C ALA A 52 6.99 -8.90 -4.71
N CYS A 53 6.27 -7.91 -5.23
CA CYS A 53 6.83 -6.68 -5.76
C CYS A 53 6.02 -5.50 -5.24
N MET A 54 6.67 -4.62 -4.48
CA MET A 54 6.06 -3.38 -4.02
C MET A 54 6.14 -2.31 -5.09
N ILE A 55 5.04 -1.58 -5.30
CA ILE A 55 4.86 -0.60 -6.35
C ILE A 55 4.48 0.73 -5.71
N GLY A 56 5.42 1.68 -5.71
CA GLY A 56 5.23 3.02 -5.15
C GLY A 56 4.86 4.09 -6.18
N ALA A 57 4.86 3.74 -7.46
CA ALA A 57 4.50 4.64 -8.54
C ALA A 57 3.20 4.15 -9.20
N PHE A 58 2.15 4.95 -9.06
CA PHE A 58 0.84 4.76 -9.68
C PHE A 58 0.19 6.13 -9.86
N VAL A 59 -0.94 6.19 -10.57
CA VAL A 59 -1.72 7.42 -10.71
C VAL A 59 -2.71 7.46 -9.55
N ASP A 60 -2.46 8.30 -8.55
CA ASP A 60 -3.24 8.38 -7.31
C ASP A 60 -4.74 8.53 -7.59
N GLU A 61 -5.12 9.51 -8.41
CA GLU A 61 -6.51 9.80 -8.76
C GLU A 61 -7.22 8.60 -9.38
N ALA A 62 -6.54 7.93 -10.33
CA ALA A 62 -7.10 6.76 -10.99
C ALA A 62 -7.26 5.58 -10.02
N MET A 63 -6.32 5.39 -9.10
CA MET A 63 -6.35 4.31 -8.13
C MET A 63 -7.42 4.54 -7.05
N ASN A 64 -7.51 5.74 -6.48
CA ASN A 64 -8.54 6.08 -5.52
C ASN A 64 -9.95 5.93 -6.12
N HIS A 65 -10.14 6.42 -7.35
CA HIS A 65 -11.41 6.27 -8.07
C HIS A 65 -11.75 4.81 -8.36
N CYS A 66 -10.77 3.99 -8.73
CA CYS A 66 -10.96 2.56 -9.02
C CYS A 66 -11.59 1.78 -7.85
N ILE A 67 -11.24 2.14 -6.62
CA ILE A 67 -11.76 1.50 -5.40
C ILE A 67 -12.75 2.39 -4.61
N GLY A 68 -13.21 3.50 -5.19
CA GLY A 68 -14.29 4.33 -4.66
C GLY A 68 -13.95 5.11 -3.39
N LEU A 69 -12.70 5.57 -3.25
CA LEU A 69 -12.26 6.33 -2.07
C LEU A 69 -12.55 7.83 -2.18
N ASP A 70 -12.81 8.45 -1.03
CA ASP A 70 -12.71 9.91 -0.87
C ASP A 70 -11.28 10.26 -0.46
N GLU A 71 -10.51 10.78 -1.42
CA GLU A 71 -9.08 11.08 -1.30
C GLU A 71 -8.72 12.00 -0.13
N LYS A 72 -9.68 12.75 0.41
CA LYS A 72 -9.48 13.62 1.57
C LYS A 72 -9.43 12.84 2.88
N GLU A 73 -10.25 11.80 3.00
CA GLU A 73 -10.40 11.01 4.22
C GLU A 73 -9.56 9.72 4.16
N GLU A 74 -9.36 9.16 2.98
CA GLU A 74 -8.58 7.95 2.75
C GLU A 74 -8.00 7.91 1.33
N PHE A 75 -6.71 7.59 1.20
CA PHE A 75 -6.06 7.49 -0.12
C PHE A 75 -5.13 6.28 -0.23
N VAL A 76 -4.97 5.76 -1.44
CA VAL A 76 -4.00 4.72 -1.76
C VAL A 76 -2.59 5.25 -1.55
N ILE A 77 -1.81 4.56 -0.71
CA ILE A 77 -0.46 4.97 -0.34
C ILE A 77 0.61 4.01 -0.86
N TYR A 78 0.25 2.75 -1.14
CA TYR A 78 1.18 1.75 -1.66
C TYR A 78 0.44 0.58 -2.30
N ILE A 79 1.09 -0.13 -3.23
CA ILE A 79 0.54 -1.33 -3.88
C ILE A 79 1.56 -2.46 -3.79
N ALA A 80 1.10 -3.71 -3.68
CA ALA A 80 1.96 -4.89 -3.78
C ALA A 80 1.34 -5.93 -4.71
N ALA A 81 2.12 -6.38 -5.70
CA ALA A 81 1.77 -7.55 -6.51
C ALA A 81 2.39 -8.79 -5.88
N VAL A 82 1.61 -9.86 -5.68
CA VAL A 82 2.07 -11.13 -5.12
C VAL A 82 1.66 -12.27 -6.04
N GLY A 83 2.61 -13.14 -6.39
CA GLY A 83 2.39 -14.21 -7.34
C GLY A 83 3.40 -15.33 -7.22
N LYS A 84 3.28 -16.32 -8.09
CA LYS A 84 4.29 -17.39 -8.19
C LYS A 84 5.63 -16.79 -8.61
N LYS A 85 6.72 -17.29 -8.04
CA LYS A 85 8.09 -16.98 -8.49
C LYS A 85 8.35 -17.47 -9.91
#